data_AF-A0A7S9CLZ3-F1
#
_entry.id   AF-A0A7S9CLZ3-F1
#
_cell.length_a   1.000
_cell.length_b   1.000
_cell.length_c   1.000
_cell.angle_alpha   90.00
_cell.angle_beta   90.00
_cell.angle_gamma   90.00
#
_symmetry.space_group_name_H-M   'P 1'
#
loop_
_entity.id
_entity.type
_entity.pdbx_description
1 polymer ?
#
loop_
_entity_poly.entity_id
_entity_poly.type
_entity_poly.pdbx_seq_one_letter_code
_entity_poly.pdbx_strand_id
1 'polypeptide(L)'
;MKYVALVLGTVAMLAVAGIAFIWRYLSPKDLDTEIAKSLLSVLTASVVTQAVAIVVYQYNESRKTQADRDAFRARVLDRINEAFVKIKGLRRKLRAQATLTGTEEAPTYSVSQSLYQETLEEVNDIQLGLEVIAKDVETNSGILKFGKEIFRGLRSMEEYLNEIVDEWEHLHAEFEGEPAVAQTSAIPKFNDLLGPYKTSQFRPLFVHAYYETIERVRASMTDGSARRWQMFLKPFKAS
;
A
#
# COMPACT_ATOMS: atom_id res chain seq x y z
N MET A 1 16.56 9.33 22.84
CA MET A 1 16.96 10.47 23.70
C MET A 1 18.02 10.12 24.74
N LYS A 2 17.87 9.07 25.56
CA LYS A 2 18.88 8.69 26.59
C LYS A 2 20.31 8.52 26.04
N TYR A 3 20.48 7.81 24.93
CA TYR A 3 21.79 7.59 24.30
C TYR A 3 22.43 8.87 23.75
N VAL A 4 21.62 9.79 23.21
CA VAL A 4 22.10 11.07 22.69
C VAL A 4 22.61 11.97 23.82
N ALA A 5 21.87 12.04 24.93
CA ALA A 5 22.32 12.75 26.12
C ALA A 5 23.61 12.14 26.70
N LEU A 6 23.76 10.82 26.63
CA LEU A 6 24.97 10.11 27.05
C LEU A 6 26.17 10.42 26.14
N VAL A 7 25.98 10.42 24.81
CA VAL A 7 27.05 10.76 23.85
C VAL A 7 27.47 12.23 23.99
N LEU A 8 26.52 13.17 24.07
CA LEU A 8 26.85 14.58 24.28
C LEU A 8 27.50 14.82 25.66
N GLY A 9 27.03 14.13 26.70
CA GLY A 9 27.61 14.19 28.03
C GLY A 9 29.03 13.62 28.10
N THR A 10 29.32 12.53 27.40
CA THR A 10 30.66 11.95 27.31
C THR A 10 31.62 12.81 26.50
N VAL A 11 31.18 13.38 25.37
CA VAL A 11 31.98 14.34 24.59
C VAL A 11 32.30 15.59 25.41
N ALA A 12 31.32 16.12 26.16
CA ALA A 12 31.53 17.25 27.07
C ALA A 12 32.49 16.90 28.23
N MET A 13 32.37 15.70 28.82
CA MET A 13 33.30 15.24 29.85
C MET A 13 34.73 15.10 29.32
N LEU A 14 34.91 14.50 28.13
CA LEU A 14 36.22 14.33 27.50
C LEU A 14 36.85 15.68 27.16
N ALA A 15 36.05 16.65 26.72
CA ALA A 15 36.48 18.02 26.50
C ALA A 15 37.00 18.69 27.79
N VAL A 16 36.22 18.62 28.87
CA VAL A 16 36.61 19.18 30.18
C VAL A 16 37.83 18.47 30.74
N ALA A 17 37.90 17.14 30.62
CA ALA A 17 39.04 16.33 31.04
C ALA A 17 40.31 16.68 30.24
N GLY A 18 40.19 16.89 28.92
CA GLY A 18 41.29 17.34 28.08
C GLY A 18 41.82 18.71 28.48
N ILE A 19 40.93 19.68 28.74
CA ILE A 19 41.30 21.02 29.24
C ILE A 19 42.01 20.90 30.59
N ALA A 20 41.43 20.14 31.54
CA ALA A 20 42.01 19.93 32.86
C ALA A 20 43.38 19.24 32.80
N PHE A 21 43.55 18.26 31.90
CA PHE A 21 44.82 17.57 31.67
C PHE A 21 45.89 18.53 31.13
N ILE A 22 45.56 19.34 30.12
CA ILE A 22 46.47 20.36 29.56
C ILE A 22 46.88 21.35 30.67
N TRP A 23 45.92 21.83 31.46
CA TRP A 23 46.19 22.78 32.55
C TRP A 23 47.07 22.19 33.65
N ARG A 24 46.89 20.89 33.96
CA ARG A 24 47.63 20.17 35.02
C ARG A 24 49.04 19.78 34.59
N TYR A 25 49.23 19.35 33.34
CA TYR A 25 50.48 18.71 32.90
C TYR A 25 51.30 19.55 31.93
N LEU A 26 50.68 20.40 31.10
CA LEU A 26 51.41 21.25 30.15
C LEU A 26 51.71 22.66 30.69
N SER A 27 51.32 22.95 31.94
CA SER A 27 51.51 24.20 32.71
C SER A 27 52.31 25.29 31.96
N PRO A 28 51.69 26.00 31.03
CA PRO A 28 52.43 26.81 30.09
C PRO A 28 52.43 28.23 30.63
N LYS A 29 53.58 28.65 31.17
CA LYS A 29 53.77 30.04 31.64
C LYS A 29 53.60 31.07 30.51
N ASP A 30 53.66 30.62 29.26
CA ASP A 30 53.51 31.43 28.05
C ASP A 30 52.46 30.87 27.06
N LEU A 31 51.43 30.12 27.52
CA LEU A 31 50.32 29.84 26.61
C LEU A 31 49.59 31.16 26.37
N ASP A 32 49.83 31.75 25.22
CA ASP A 32 49.08 32.91 24.77
C ASP A 32 47.59 32.59 24.93
N THR A 33 46.91 33.42 25.70
CA THR A 33 45.47 33.33 25.96
C THR A 33 44.65 33.17 24.67
N GLU A 34 45.21 33.60 23.55
CA GLU A 34 44.69 33.42 22.20
C GLU A 34 44.58 31.95 21.77
N ILE A 35 45.57 31.10 22.08
CA ILE A 35 45.56 29.67 21.72
C ILE A 35 44.46 28.94 22.50
N ALA A 36 44.34 29.21 23.80
CA ALA A 36 43.29 28.62 24.64
C ALA A 36 41.89 29.02 24.16
N LYS A 37 41.71 30.28 23.76
CA LYS A 37 40.45 30.80 23.20
C LYS A 37 40.10 30.13 21.87
N SER A 38 41.08 29.97 20.97
CA SER A 38 40.89 29.26 19.69
C SER A 38 40.51 27.80 19.91
N LEU A 39 41.19 27.08 20.81
CA LEU A 39 40.88 25.68 21.10
C LEU A 39 39.48 25.51 21.70
N LEU A 40 39.10 26.40 22.64
CA LEU A 40 37.75 26.44 23.19
C LEU A 40 36.71 26.70 22.09
N SER A 41 36.98 27.62 21.16
CA SER A 41 36.07 27.95 20.06
C SER A 41 35.86 26.77 19.11
N VAL A 42 36.92 26.02 18.78
CA VAL A 42 36.86 24.82 17.94
C VAL A 42 36.05 23.73 18.65
N LEU A 43 36.27 23.57 19.96
CA LEU A 43 35.54 22.59 20.77
C LEU A 43 34.05 22.94 20.84
N THR A 44 33.71 24.20 21.09
CA THR A 44 32.33 24.67 21.08
C THR A 44 31.68 24.47 19.71
N ALA A 45 32.37 24.83 18.62
CA ALA A 45 31.88 24.61 17.27
C ALA A 45 31.60 23.12 17.00
N SER A 46 32.50 22.22 17.39
CA SER A 46 32.31 20.78 17.25
C SER A 46 31.08 20.25 17.99
N VAL A 47 30.87 20.67 19.25
CA VAL A 47 29.71 20.24 20.04
C VAL A 47 28.40 20.75 19.41
N VAL A 48 28.38 22.01 18.96
CA VAL A 48 27.21 22.58 18.27
C VAL A 48 26.93 21.84 16.97
N THR A 49 27.96 21.58 16.15
CA THR A 49 27.81 20.82 14.90
C THR A 49 27.25 19.41 15.15
N GLN A 50 27.75 18.70 16.17
CA GLN A 50 27.24 17.37 16.52
C GLN A 50 25.78 17.42 16.99
N ALA A 51 25.42 18.39 17.84
CA ALA A 51 24.05 18.57 18.30
C ALA A 51 23.10 18.84 17.11
N VAL A 52 23.49 19.73 16.19
CA VAL A 52 22.71 20.01 14.97
C VAL A 52 22.59 18.76 14.09
N ALA A 53 23.67 18.02 13.87
CA ALA A 53 23.66 16.80 13.06
C ALA A 53 22.69 15.75 13.62
N ILE A 54 22.63 15.57 14.94
CA ILE A 54 21.69 14.64 15.59
C ILE A 54 20.24 15.08 15.39
N VAL A 55 19.95 16.36 15.55
CA VAL A 55 18.60 16.91 15.32
C VAL A 55 18.18 16.69 13.86
N VAL A 56 19.06 16.99 12.91
CA VAL A 56 18.82 16.77 11.48
C VAL A 56 18.61 15.30 11.17
N TYR A 57 19.44 14.41 11.73
CA TYR A 57 19.30 12.97 11.52
C TYR A 57 17.96 12.43 12.04
N GLN A 58 17.54 12.80 13.26
CA GLN A 58 16.25 12.39 13.81
C GLN A 58 15.07 12.92 13.00
N TYR A 59 15.18 14.17 12.54
CA TYR A 59 14.17 14.76 11.68
C TYR A 59 14.06 14.01 10.34
N ASN A 60 15.19 13.71 9.71
CA ASN A 60 15.25 12.96 8.45
C ASN A 60 14.72 11.54 8.60
N GLU A 61 15.05 10.84 9.69
CA GLU A 61 14.58 9.47 9.94
C GLU A 61 13.06 9.43 10.15
N SER A 62 12.50 10.40 10.88
CA SER A 62 11.05 10.55 11.03
C SER A 62 10.36 10.83 9.71
N ARG A 63 10.95 11.70 8.87
CA ARG A 63 10.44 12.02 7.52
C ARG A 63 10.49 10.80 6.60
N LYS A 64 11.57 10.03 6.64
CA LYS A 64 11.74 8.80 5.88
C LYS A 64 10.68 7.77 6.29
N THR A 65 10.52 7.52 7.59
CA THR A 65 9.49 6.61 8.12
C THR A 65 8.08 7.04 7.69
N GLN A 66 7.79 8.34 7.71
CA GLN A 66 6.50 8.86 7.22
C GLN A 66 6.34 8.66 5.71
N ALA A 67 7.37 8.94 4.92
CA ALA A 67 7.36 8.75 3.48
C ALA A 67 7.16 7.28 3.11
N ASP A 68 7.81 6.35 3.80
CA ASP A 68 7.66 4.91 3.58
C ASP A 68 6.23 4.44 3.90
N ARG A 69 5.63 4.96 4.98
CA ARG A 69 4.23 4.70 5.33
C ARG A 69 3.26 5.26 4.29
N ASP A 70 3.49 6.47 3.80
CA ASP A 70 2.65 7.10 2.77
C ASP A 70 2.78 6.35 1.43
N ALA A 71 3.99 5.92 1.07
CA ALA A 71 4.24 5.11 -0.12
C ALA A 71 3.54 3.74 -0.03
N PHE A 72 3.55 3.10 1.15
CA PHE A 72 2.82 1.86 1.37
C PHE A 72 1.30 2.06 1.18
N ARG A 73 0.72 3.12 1.77
CA ARG A 73 -0.72 3.43 1.63
C ARG A 73 -1.12 3.67 0.17
N ALA A 74 -0.33 4.46 -0.56
CA ALA A 74 -0.56 4.73 -1.98
C ALA A 74 -0.51 3.44 -2.80
N ARG A 75 0.52 2.60 -2.57
CA ARG A 75 0.65 1.30 -3.26
C ARG A 75 -0.53 0.38 -3.01
N VAL A 76 -1.01 0.28 -1.76
CA VAL A 76 -2.21 -0.52 -1.43
C VAL A 76 -3.42 0.01 -2.20
N LEU A 77 -3.66 1.33 -2.19
CA LEU A 77 -4.76 1.95 -2.92
C LEU A 77 -4.70 1.66 -4.43
N ASP A 78 -3.52 1.84 -5.04
CA ASP A 78 -3.31 1.64 -6.47
C ASP A 78 -3.56 0.19 -6.87
N ARG A 79 -3.02 -0.78 -6.13
CA ARG A 79 -3.20 -2.20 -6.43
C ARG A 79 -4.65 -2.66 -6.28
N ILE A 80 -5.39 -2.15 -5.28
CA ILE A 80 -6.83 -2.44 -5.12
C ILE A 80 -7.62 -1.88 -6.31
N ASN A 81 -7.34 -0.64 -6.71
CA ASN A 81 -7.96 -0.02 -7.88
C ASN A 81 -7.65 -0.81 -9.16
N GLU A 82 -6.41 -1.25 -9.33
CA GLU A 82 -5.97 -2.04 -10.48
C GLU A 82 -6.76 -3.36 -10.56
N ALA A 83 -6.83 -4.13 -9.47
CA ALA A 83 -7.60 -5.37 -9.41
C ALA A 83 -9.09 -5.14 -9.76
N PHE A 84 -9.70 -4.09 -9.19
CA PHE A 84 -11.09 -3.73 -9.48
C PHE A 84 -11.32 -3.34 -10.94
N VAL A 85 -10.42 -2.53 -11.52
CA VAL A 85 -10.51 -2.13 -12.93
C VAL A 85 -10.33 -3.33 -13.85
N LYS A 86 -9.37 -4.21 -13.55
CA LYS A 86 -9.11 -5.45 -14.30
C LYS A 86 -10.34 -6.34 -14.33
N ILE A 87 -10.92 -6.69 -13.17
CA ILE A 87 -12.09 -7.57 -13.15
C ILE A 87 -13.29 -6.93 -13.85
N LYS A 88 -13.49 -5.60 -13.71
CA LYS A 88 -14.59 -4.91 -14.40
C LYS A 88 -14.37 -4.88 -15.91
N GLY A 89 -13.12 -4.74 -16.34
CA GLY A 89 -12.71 -4.85 -17.74
C GLY A 89 -12.98 -6.25 -18.29
N LEU A 90 -12.54 -7.28 -17.58
CA LEU A 90 -12.76 -8.68 -17.91
C LEU A 90 -14.24 -9.01 -18.06
N ARG A 91 -15.09 -8.56 -17.12
CA ARG A 91 -16.55 -8.70 -17.23
C ARG A 91 -17.14 -8.05 -18.47
N ARG A 92 -16.63 -6.89 -18.89
CA ARG A 92 -17.09 -6.21 -20.12
C ARG A 92 -16.65 -6.97 -21.36
N LYS A 93 -15.41 -7.46 -21.40
CA LYS A 93 -14.85 -8.30 -22.47
C LYS A 93 -15.68 -9.58 -22.62
N LEU A 94 -15.90 -10.28 -21.51
CA LEU A 94 -16.73 -11.48 -21.43
C LEU A 94 -18.13 -11.27 -21.99
N ARG A 95 -18.86 -10.24 -21.52
CA ARG A 95 -20.21 -9.94 -22.02
C ARG A 95 -20.27 -9.60 -23.50
N ALA A 96 -19.19 -9.01 -24.04
CA ALA A 96 -19.12 -8.67 -25.46
C ALA A 96 -18.84 -9.91 -26.33
N GLN A 97 -18.23 -10.95 -25.78
CA GLN A 97 -17.83 -12.16 -26.50
C GLN A 97 -18.77 -13.36 -26.24
N ALA A 98 -19.48 -13.38 -25.11
CA ALA A 98 -20.47 -14.40 -24.81
C ALA A 98 -21.70 -14.29 -25.71
N THR A 99 -22.23 -15.42 -26.16
CA THR A 99 -23.43 -15.45 -27.02
C THR A 99 -24.67 -15.53 -26.14
N LEU A 100 -25.57 -14.55 -26.30
CA LEU A 100 -26.86 -14.55 -25.61
C LEU A 100 -27.79 -15.61 -26.25
N THR A 101 -28.18 -16.60 -25.47
CA THR A 101 -29.06 -17.71 -25.89
C THR A 101 -30.45 -17.64 -25.24
N GLY A 102 -30.64 -16.79 -24.24
CA GLY A 102 -31.91 -16.63 -23.52
C GLY A 102 -32.79 -15.48 -24.00
N THR A 103 -33.93 -15.30 -23.34
CA THR A 103 -34.84 -14.16 -23.55
C THR A 103 -34.35 -12.93 -22.79
N GLU A 104 -34.87 -11.74 -23.12
CA GLU A 104 -34.51 -10.51 -22.39
C GLU A 104 -34.82 -10.57 -20.89
N GLU A 105 -35.86 -11.32 -20.49
CA GLU A 105 -36.27 -11.48 -19.10
C GLU A 105 -35.40 -12.49 -18.33
N ALA A 106 -34.84 -13.49 -19.02
CA ALA A 106 -33.98 -14.52 -18.46
C ALA A 106 -32.78 -14.77 -19.38
N PRO A 107 -31.81 -13.83 -19.42
CA PRO A 107 -30.66 -13.95 -20.29
C PRO A 107 -29.80 -15.13 -19.84
N THR A 108 -29.73 -16.16 -20.68
CA THR A 108 -28.73 -17.22 -20.59
C THR A 108 -27.62 -16.92 -21.57
N TYR A 109 -26.39 -17.23 -21.16
CA TYR A 109 -25.22 -17.04 -21.99
C TYR A 109 -24.60 -18.39 -22.32
N SER A 110 -24.04 -18.48 -23.52
CA SER A 110 -23.16 -19.57 -23.92
C SER A 110 -21.75 -19.04 -24.14
N VAL A 111 -20.77 -19.83 -23.72
CA VAL A 111 -19.35 -19.47 -23.74
C VAL A 111 -18.56 -20.60 -24.39
N SER A 112 -17.59 -20.27 -25.24
CA SER A 112 -16.66 -21.27 -25.80
C SER A 112 -15.67 -21.72 -24.73
N GLN A 113 -15.16 -22.94 -24.86
CA GLN A 113 -14.13 -23.47 -23.97
C GLN A 113 -12.88 -22.58 -23.91
N SER A 114 -12.43 -22.08 -25.07
CA SER A 114 -11.27 -21.20 -25.15
C SER A 114 -11.45 -19.90 -24.37
N LEU A 115 -12.61 -19.25 -24.53
CA LEU A 115 -12.92 -18.00 -23.84
C LEU A 115 -13.06 -18.23 -22.32
N TYR A 116 -13.66 -19.34 -21.92
CA TYR A 116 -13.77 -19.73 -20.51
C TYR A 116 -12.39 -19.90 -19.88
N GLN A 117 -11.50 -20.68 -20.50
CA GLN A 117 -10.14 -20.91 -20.00
C GLN A 117 -9.33 -19.61 -19.91
N GLU A 118 -9.27 -18.82 -20.98
CA GLU A 118 -8.55 -17.53 -21.01
C GLU A 118 -9.03 -16.60 -19.88
N THR A 119 -10.35 -16.56 -19.68
CA THR A 119 -10.94 -15.73 -18.63
C THR A 119 -10.54 -16.19 -17.23
N LEU A 120 -10.52 -17.50 -16.99
CA LEU A 120 -10.19 -18.05 -15.69
C LEU A 120 -8.73 -17.88 -15.32
N GLU A 121 -7.84 -17.97 -16.30
CA GLU A 121 -6.43 -17.57 -16.12
C GLU A 121 -6.35 -16.10 -15.66
N GLU A 122 -7.06 -15.18 -16.33
CA GLU A 122 -7.11 -13.78 -15.91
C GLU A 122 -7.74 -13.58 -14.52
N VAL A 123 -8.81 -14.32 -14.18
CA VAL A 123 -9.44 -14.27 -12.84
C VAL A 123 -8.46 -14.75 -11.76
N ASN A 124 -7.78 -15.86 -11.98
CA ASN A 124 -6.81 -16.44 -11.07
C ASN A 124 -5.66 -15.45 -10.79
N ASP A 125 -5.12 -14.81 -11.83
CA ASP A 125 -4.09 -13.78 -11.67
C ASP A 125 -4.55 -12.59 -10.81
N ILE A 126 -5.81 -12.15 -10.98
CA ILE A 126 -6.38 -11.07 -10.17
C ILE A 126 -6.61 -11.53 -8.72
N GLN A 127 -7.09 -12.76 -8.51
CA GLN A 127 -7.29 -13.37 -7.19
C GLN A 127 -5.98 -13.43 -6.42
N LEU A 128 -4.91 -13.98 -7.01
CA LEU A 128 -3.58 -14.04 -6.41
C LEU A 128 -3.03 -12.65 -6.11
N GLY A 129 -3.29 -11.68 -6.99
CA GLY A 129 -2.96 -10.28 -6.75
C GLY A 129 -3.64 -9.72 -5.50
N LEU A 130 -4.93 -10.00 -5.29
CA LEU A 130 -5.66 -9.61 -4.10
C LEU A 130 -5.14 -10.31 -2.84
N GLU A 131 -4.81 -11.60 -2.92
CA GLU A 131 -4.22 -12.36 -1.81
C GLU A 131 -2.90 -11.73 -1.33
N VAL A 132 -2.00 -11.39 -2.25
CA VAL A 132 -0.72 -10.74 -1.94
C VAL A 132 -0.96 -9.39 -1.24
N ILE A 133 -1.90 -8.58 -1.74
CA ILE A 133 -2.24 -7.28 -1.11
C ILE A 133 -2.83 -7.50 0.28
N ALA A 134 -3.70 -8.50 0.45
CA ALA A 134 -4.28 -8.84 1.75
C ALA A 134 -3.17 -9.23 2.74
N LYS A 135 -2.20 -10.03 2.31
CA LYS A 135 -1.08 -10.44 3.16
C LYS A 135 -0.15 -9.28 3.52
N ASP A 136 0.12 -8.38 2.58
CA ASP A 136 0.87 -7.15 2.81
C ASP A 136 0.17 -6.28 3.87
N VAL A 137 -1.15 -6.11 3.77
CA VAL A 137 -1.97 -5.33 4.72
C VAL A 137 -2.00 -6.00 6.10
N GLU A 138 -2.14 -7.32 6.17
CA GLU A 138 -2.11 -8.07 7.43
C GLU A 138 -0.77 -7.86 8.16
N THR A 139 0.33 -8.07 7.44
CA THR A 139 1.71 -7.95 7.96
C THR A 139 2.03 -6.52 8.41
N ASN A 140 1.48 -5.52 7.71
CA ASN A 140 1.73 -4.10 7.96
C ASN A 140 0.52 -3.36 8.57
N SER A 141 -0.32 -4.09 9.32
CA SER A 141 -1.59 -3.55 9.85
C SER A 141 -1.42 -2.30 10.71
N GLY A 142 -0.28 -2.10 11.36
CA GLY A 142 0.03 -0.89 12.14
C GLY A 142 0.26 0.40 11.32
N ILE A 143 0.44 0.30 10.00
CA ILE A 143 0.59 1.47 9.11
C ILE A 143 -0.77 2.07 8.72
N LEU A 144 -1.80 1.22 8.67
CA LEU A 144 -3.17 1.56 8.26
C LEU A 144 -4.06 1.70 9.49
N LYS A 145 -4.83 2.79 9.57
CA LYS A 145 -5.72 3.04 10.72
C LYS A 145 -6.78 1.96 10.87
N PHE A 146 -7.26 1.43 9.74
CA PHE A 146 -8.31 0.42 9.64
C PHE A 146 -7.77 -0.89 9.05
N GLY A 147 -6.55 -1.29 9.43
CA GLY A 147 -5.85 -2.42 8.80
C GLY A 147 -6.67 -3.71 8.79
N LYS A 148 -7.40 -4.02 9.87
CA LYS A 148 -8.22 -5.24 9.98
C LYS A 148 -9.44 -5.21 9.06
N GLU A 149 -10.10 -4.08 8.95
CA GLU A 149 -11.27 -3.89 8.11
C GLU A 149 -10.91 -3.84 6.63
N ILE A 150 -9.75 -3.25 6.30
CA ILE A 150 -9.18 -3.28 4.94
C ILE A 150 -8.85 -4.72 4.56
N PHE A 151 -8.17 -5.47 5.44
CA PHE A 151 -7.88 -6.89 5.23
C PHE A 151 -9.14 -7.71 4.98
N ARG A 152 -10.18 -7.54 5.81
CA ARG A 152 -11.45 -8.26 5.63
C ARG A 152 -12.11 -7.94 4.29
N GLY A 153 -12.09 -6.67 3.87
CA GLY A 153 -12.65 -6.28 2.58
C GLY A 153 -11.88 -6.88 1.39
N LEU A 154 -10.54 -6.92 1.47
CA LEU A 154 -9.70 -7.60 0.50
C LEU A 154 -9.99 -9.10 0.43
N ARG A 155 -10.10 -9.76 1.59
CA ARG A 155 -10.47 -11.18 1.69
C ARG A 155 -11.84 -11.47 1.09
N SER A 156 -12.84 -10.63 1.33
CA SER A 156 -14.16 -10.78 0.69
C SER A 156 -14.09 -10.71 -0.84
N MET A 157 -13.28 -9.81 -1.39
CA MET A 157 -13.08 -9.71 -2.84
C MET A 157 -12.34 -10.92 -3.41
N GLU A 158 -11.30 -11.37 -2.70
CA GLU A 158 -10.47 -12.52 -3.07
C GLU A 158 -11.26 -13.83 -3.00
N GLU A 159 -11.97 -14.08 -1.90
CA GLU A 159 -12.82 -15.26 -1.69
C GLU A 159 -13.91 -15.37 -2.77
N TYR A 160 -14.52 -14.25 -3.18
CA TYR A 160 -15.46 -14.26 -4.29
C TYR A 160 -14.83 -14.75 -5.61
N LEU A 161 -13.59 -14.33 -5.92
CA LEU A 161 -12.89 -14.81 -7.11
C LEU A 161 -12.42 -16.26 -6.94
N ASN A 162 -12.02 -16.65 -5.73
CA ASN A 162 -11.63 -18.02 -5.41
C ASN A 162 -12.79 -18.98 -5.66
N GLU A 163 -14.03 -18.63 -5.30
CA GLU A 163 -15.19 -19.48 -5.60
C GLU A 163 -15.38 -19.74 -7.11
N ILE A 164 -14.95 -18.82 -7.97
CA ILE A 164 -15.01 -18.99 -9.44
C ILE A 164 -13.88 -19.89 -9.92
N VAL A 165 -12.67 -19.73 -9.36
CA VAL A 165 -11.52 -20.59 -9.66
C VAL A 165 -11.76 -22.01 -9.15
N ASP A 166 -12.27 -22.18 -7.93
CA ASP A 166 -12.64 -23.47 -7.35
C ASP A 166 -13.68 -24.18 -8.24
N GLU A 167 -14.69 -23.45 -8.75
CA GLU A 167 -15.66 -23.99 -9.70
C GLU A 167 -14.95 -24.57 -10.91
N TRP A 168 -13.99 -23.85 -11.48
CA TRP A 168 -13.21 -24.31 -12.63
C TRP A 168 -12.33 -25.54 -12.35
N GLU A 169 -11.67 -25.58 -11.18
CA GLU A 169 -10.81 -26.70 -10.82
C GLU A 169 -11.60 -28.00 -10.60
N HIS A 170 -12.82 -27.90 -10.08
CA HIS A 170 -13.63 -29.06 -9.68
C HIS A 170 -14.66 -29.46 -10.74
N LEU A 171 -15.21 -28.49 -11.50
CA LEU A 171 -16.13 -28.77 -12.60
C LEU A 171 -15.37 -28.77 -13.92
N HIS A 172 -15.23 -29.97 -14.47
CA HIS A 172 -14.99 -30.11 -15.90
C HIS A 172 -16.30 -29.75 -16.59
N ALA A 173 -16.49 -28.47 -16.91
CA ALA A 173 -17.65 -28.07 -17.69
C ALA A 173 -17.71 -28.94 -18.95
N GLU A 174 -18.83 -29.64 -19.13
CA GLU A 174 -19.06 -30.48 -20.30
C GLU A 174 -19.27 -29.55 -21.49
N PHE A 175 -18.19 -29.27 -22.21
CA PHE A 175 -18.24 -28.53 -23.46
C PHE A 175 -18.62 -29.50 -24.57
N GLU A 176 -19.69 -29.18 -25.31
CA GLU A 176 -20.19 -30.01 -26.39
C GLU A 176 -20.07 -29.29 -27.75
N GLY A 177 -19.94 -30.08 -28.83
CA GLY A 177 -19.95 -29.59 -30.21
C GLY A 177 -18.60 -29.11 -30.76
N GLU A 178 -18.62 -28.65 -32.02
CA GLU A 178 -17.50 -27.97 -32.70
C GLU A 178 -17.98 -26.61 -33.24
N PRO A 179 -17.56 -25.46 -32.67
CA PRO A 179 -16.65 -25.32 -31.52
C PRO A 179 -17.30 -25.77 -30.20
N ALA A 180 -16.47 -26.20 -29.25
CA ALA A 180 -16.90 -26.68 -27.94
C ALA A 180 -17.47 -25.52 -27.10
N VAL A 181 -18.77 -25.59 -26.80
CA VAL A 181 -19.52 -24.52 -26.12
C VAL A 181 -20.27 -25.10 -24.92
N ALA A 182 -20.33 -24.33 -23.84
CA ALA A 182 -21.11 -24.67 -22.64
C ALA A 182 -22.13 -23.57 -22.32
N GLN A 183 -23.28 -23.99 -21.79
CA GLN A 183 -24.26 -23.07 -21.21
C GLN A 183 -23.77 -22.61 -19.85
N THR A 184 -23.75 -21.30 -19.62
CA THR A 184 -23.29 -20.71 -18.35
C THR A 184 -24.13 -21.14 -17.15
N SER A 185 -25.36 -21.61 -17.36
CA SER A 185 -26.18 -22.21 -16.28
C SER A 185 -25.56 -23.44 -15.62
N ALA A 186 -24.67 -24.17 -16.32
CA ALA A 186 -23.94 -25.30 -15.76
C ALA A 186 -22.71 -24.88 -14.92
N ILE A 187 -22.31 -23.61 -15.00
CA ILE A 187 -21.17 -23.00 -14.30
C ILE A 187 -21.66 -21.76 -13.53
N PRO A 188 -22.47 -21.96 -12.45
CA PRO A 188 -23.19 -20.88 -11.79
C PRO A 188 -22.32 -19.74 -11.24
N LYS A 189 -21.10 -20.01 -10.77
CA LYS A 189 -20.20 -18.96 -10.25
C LYS A 189 -19.63 -18.12 -11.38
N PHE A 190 -19.23 -18.74 -12.49
CA PHE A 190 -18.85 -18.02 -13.70
C PHE A 190 -20.03 -17.21 -14.27
N ASN A 191 -21.25 -17.79 -14.25
CA ASN A 191 -22.45 -17.08 -14.65
C ASN A 191 -22.76 -15.88 -13.74
N ASP A 192 -22.49 -15.96 -12.44
CA ASP A 192 -22.62 -14.82 -11.53
C ASP A 192 -21.70 -13.66 -11.94
N LEU A 193 -20.45 -13.98 -12.30
CA LEU A 193 -19.49 -13.00 -12.81
C LEU A 193 -20.02 -12.36 -14.10
N LEU A 194 -20.51 -13.15 -15.05
CA LEU A 194 -21.03 -12.64 -16.32
C LEU A 194 -22.35 -11.86 -16.17
N GLY A 195 -23.24 -12.34 -15.30
CA GLY A 195 -24.64 -11.97 -15.19
C GLY A 195 -24.89 -10.53 -14.72
N PRO A 196 -26.16 -10.07 -14.77
CA PRO A 196 -26.52 -8.69 -14.45
C PRO A 196 -26.25 -8.34 -12.98
N TYR A 197 -25.85 -7.09 -12.74
CA TYR A 197 -25.46 -6.60 -11.41
C TYR A 197 -26.54 -6.68 -10.33
N LYS A 198 -27.82 -6.74 -10.70
CA LYS A 198 -28.93 -6.66 -9.73
C LYS A 198 -29.09 -7.96 -8.94
N THR A 199 -28.81 -9.10 -9.57
CA THR A 199 -29.03 -10.44 -9.00
C THR A 199 -27.73 -11.13 -8.62
N SER A 200 -26.59 -10.57 -9.01
CA SER A 200 -25.27 -11.19 -8.83
C SER A 200 -24.64 -10.90 -7.46
N GLN A 201 -24.00 -11.93 -6.90
CA GLN A 201 -23.18 -11.85 -5.68
C GLN A 201 -21.92 -11.01 -5.85
N PHE A 202 -21.44 -10.79 -7.09
CA PHE A 202 -20.38 -9.84 -7.43
C PHE A 202 -20.60 -8.47 -6.77
N ARG A 203 -21.84 -7.99 -6.74
CA ARG A 203 -22.13 -6.66 -6.22
C ARG A 203 -21.87 -6.55 -4.71
N PRO A 204 -22.51 -7.35 -3.83
CA PRO A 204 -22.24 -7.28 -2.40
C PRO A 204 -20.83 -7.78 -2.03
N LEU A 205 -20.36 -8.88 -2.63
CA LEU A 205 -19.10 -9.51 -2.18
C LEU A 205 -17.85 -8.86 -2.75
N PHE A 206 -17.93 -8.29 -3.97
CA PHE A 206 -16.77 -7.67 -4.62
C PHE A 206 -16.88 -6.14 -4.69
N VAL A 207 -17.97 -5.60 -5.26
CA VAL A 207 -18.09 -4.15 -5.51
C VAL A 207 -18.23 -3.35 -4.23
N HIS A 208 -19.13 -3.77 -3.33
CA HIS A 208 -19.32 -3.07 -2.06
C HIS A 208 -18.07 -3.20 -1.19
N ALA A 209 -17.50 -4.42 -1.10
CA ALA A 209 -16.24 -4.65 -0.40
C ALA A 209 -15.12 -3.74 -0.92
N TYR A 210 -14.98 -3.58 -2.24
CA TYR A 210 -14.04 -2.65 -2.86
C TYR A 210 -14.26 -1.20 -2.39
N TYR A 211 -15.49 -0.67 -2.53
CA TYR A 211 -15.76 0.73 -2.18
C TYR A 211 -15.54 1.01 -0.70
N GLU A 212 -15.97 0.12 0.18
CA GLU A 212 -15.69 0.26 1.62
C GLU A 212 -14.19 0.21 1.92
N THR A 213 -13.45 -0.68 1.25
CA THR A 213 -12.01 -0.86 1.45
C THR A 213 -11.24 0.39 1.02
N ILE A 214 -11.51 0.93 -0.17
CA ILE A 214 -10.80 2.13 -0.64
C ILE A 214 -11.10 3.35 0.23
N GLU A 215 -12.32 3.49 0.76
CA GLU A 215 -12.67 4.59 1.67
C GLU A 215 -11.89 4.48 2.98
N ARG A 216 -11.71 3.27 3.52
CA ARG A 216 -10.88 3.02 4.71
C ARG A 216 -9.39 3.28 4.46
N VAL A 217 -8.89 2.93 3.27
CA VAL A 217 -7.51 3.26 2.86
C VAL A 217 -7.34 4.78 2.78
N ARG A 218 -8.26 5.48 2.11
CA ARG A 218 -8.25 6.96 1.99
C ARG A 218 -8.34 7.64 3.35
N ALA A 219 -9.21 7.17 4.24
CA ALA A 219 -9.31 7.69 5.61
C ALA A 219 -8.02 7.48 6.42
N SER A 220 -7.22 6.45 6.10
CA SER A 220 -5.90 6.25 6.68
C SER A 220 -4.84 7.25 6.16
N MET A 221 -5.12 7.96 5.07
CA MET A 221 -4.24 8.97 4.48
C MET A 221 -4.57 10.40 4.95
N THR A 222 -5.84 10.70 5.24
CA THR A 222 -6.32 12.07 5.51
C THR A 222 -5.95 12.61 6.88
N ASP A 223 -5.78 11.76 7.90
CA ASP A 223 -5.43 12.17 9.27
C ASP A 223 -4.04 12.84 9.39
N GLY A 224 -3.15 12.66 8.39
CA GLY A 224 -1.84 13.32 8.33
C GLY A 224 -1.67 14.35 7.20
N SER A 225 -2.58 14.38 6.22
CA SER A 225 -2.36 15.05 4.93
C SER A 225 -3.35 16.17 4.59
N ALA A 226 -4.39 16.39 5.41
CA ALA A 226 -5.31 17.53 5.23
C ALA A 226 -4.60 18.89 5.16
N ARG A 227 -3.42 19.03 5.77
CA ARG A 227 -2.57 20.24 5.65
C ARG A 227 -1.68 20.30 4.40
N ARG A 228 -1.40 19.17 3.73
CA ARG A 228 -0.40 19.10 2.64
C ARG A 228 -1.04 19.12 1.24
N TRP A 229 -2.25 18.57 1.08
CA TRP A 229 -2.97 18.60 -0.21
C TRP A 229 -3.54 19.99 -0.56
N GLN A 230 -3.88 20.81 0.44
CA GLN A 230 -4.32 22.20 0.21
C GLN A 230 -3.20 23.12 -0.33
N MET A 231 -1.93 22.76 -0.18
CA MET A 231 -0.80 23.57 -0.70
C MET A 231 -0.55 23.36 -2.20
N PHE A 232 -0.97 22.23 -2.79
CA PHE A 232 -0.74 21.93 -4.21
C PHE A 232 -1.93 22.27 -5.11
N LEU A 233 -3.07 22.66 -4.54
CA LEU A 233 -4.26 23.09 -5.28
C LEU A 233 -4.48 24.61 -5.15
N LYS A 234 -3.46 25.41 -5.46
CA LYS A 234 -3.74 26.80 -5.86
C LYS A 234 -4.41 26.75 -7.24
N PRO A 235 -5.61 27.29 -7.41
CA PRO A 235 -6.26 27.31 -8.72
C PRO A 235 -5.41 28.13 -9.68
N PHE A 236 -5.09 27.54 -10.83
CA PHE A 236 -4.55 28.26 -11.97
C PHE A 236 -5.60 29.28 -12.37
N LYS A 237 -5.39 30.57 -12.04
CA LYS A 237 -6.22 31.65 -12.53
C LYS A 237 -5.90 31.81 -14.01
N ALA A 238 -6.82 31.43 -14.88
CA ALA A 238 -6.79 31.82 -16.28
C ALA A 238 -7.01 33.33 -16.36
N SER A 239 -6.03 34.04 -16.90
CA SER A 239 -6.10 35.43 -17.37
C SER A 239 -6.61 35.47 -18.80
#